data_AF-A0A950B7E1-F1
#
_entry.id   AF-A0A950B7E1-F1
#
_cell.length_a   1.000
_cell.length_b   1.000
_cell.length_c   1.000
_cell.angle_alpha   90.00
_cell.angle_beta   90.00
_cell.angle_gamma   90.00
#
_symmetry.space_group_name_H-M   'P 1'
#
loop_
_entity.id
_entity.type
_entity.pdbx_description
1 polymer ?
#
loop_
_entity_poly.entity_id
_entity_poly.type
_entity_poly.pdbx_seq_one_letter_code
_entity_poly.pdbx_strand_id
1 'polypeptide(L)'
;DEMAPSDEEVRGHVDVSHIAAAGITAITLYLTGLMANKLFGLPAPVAMLFLAVLVKLARAVSPPLQEGAFVVYKFFSTAVTYPLLFAIGVAMTPWDKLMAAFTLVNVVTIAATVATLMGTGFVVGRLMKMYPIDTAIVNACHSGQGGTGDVAILTAANRMQLMPFAQIATRIGGAIVVTVTLIALAHFGA
;
A
#
# COMPACT_ATOMS: atom_id res chain seq x y z
N ASP A 1 4.08 -26.44 -2.29
CA ASP A 1 5.43 -25.89 -2.13
C ASP A 1 5.39 -24.55 -1.46
N GLU A 2 5.68 -24.63 -0.18
CA GLU A 2 5.88 -23.54 0.78
C GLU A 2 6.64 -22.37 0.17
N MET A 3 6.01 -21.19 0.15
CA MET A 3 6.74 -19.96 0.46
C MET A 3 7.07 -20.01 1.96
N ALA A 4 8.04 -20.85 2.31
CA ALA A 4 8.83 -20.61 3.50
C ALA A 4 9.35 -19.17 3.35
N PRO A 5 9.26 -18.33 4.39
CA PRO A 5 9.99 -17.07 4.36
C PRO A 5 11.43 -17.47 4.07
N SER A 6 11.99 -17.00 2.95
CA SER A 6 13.43 -17.03 2.80
C SER A 6 13.93 -16.24 4.00
N ASP A 7 14.46 -16.94 4.99
CA ASP A 7 15.29 -16.36 6.01
C ASP A 7 16.48 -15.75 5.25
N GLU A 8 16.31 -14.51 4.79
CA GLU A 8 17.40 -13.55 4.79
C GLU A 8 17.74 -13.38 6.28
N GLU A 9 18.43 -14.39 6.80
CA GLU A 9 19.20 -14.30 8.02
C GLU A 9 20.02 -13.03 7.87
N VAL A 10 19.84 -12.12 8.82
CA VAL A 10 20.69 -10.95 8.96
C VAL A 10 22.11 -11.45 9.22
N ARG A 11 22.88 -11.64 8.14
CA ARG A 11 24.25 -12.15 8.19
C ARG A 11 25.19 -10.98 8.46
N GLY A 12 25.18 -10.53 9.70
CA GLY A 12 26.09 -9.51 10.20
C GLY A 12 25.52 -8.75 11.39
N HIS A 13 26.40 -8.21 12.25
CA HIS A 13 25.99 -7.23 13.24
C HIS A 13 25.39 -6.01 12.52
N VAL A 14 24.06 -5.94 12.42
CA VAL A 14 23.39 -4.72 11.96
C VAL A 14 23.58 -3.67 13.05
N ASP A 15 24.53 -2.77 12.80
CA ASP A 15 24.80 -1.63 13.65
C ASP A 15 23.57 -0.71 13.69
N VAL A 16 23.26 -0.17 14.87
CA VAL A 16 22.22 0.85 15.07
C VAL A 16 22.41 2.02 14.11
N SER A 17 23.66 2.32 13.78
CA SER A 17 24.04 3.35 12.79
C SER A 17 23.45 3.08 11.40
N HIS A 18 23.41 1.82 10.95
CA HIS A 18 22.83 1.45 9.65
C HIS A 18 21.31 1.53 9.64
N ILE A 19 20.67 1.14 10.74
CA ILE A 19 19.22 1.29 10.93
C ILE A 19 18.83 2.77 10.93
N ALA A 20 19.58 3.60 11.65
CA ALA A 20 19.36 5.04 11.69
C ALA A 20 19.59 5.69 10.31
N ALA A 21 20.66 5.32 9.60
CA ALA A 21 20.91 5.78 8.24
C ALA A 21 19.78 5.39 7.26
N ALA A 22 19.25 4.18 7.38
CA ALA A 22 18.11 3.73 6.59
C ALA A 22 16.83 4.53 6.89
N GLY A 23 16.56 4.79 8.18
CA GLY A 23 15.44 5.64 8.59
C GLY A 23 15.55 7.07 8.04
N ILE A 24 16.72 7.69 8.16
CA ILE A 24 16.97 9.05 7.62
C ILE A 24 16.84 9.05 6.09
N THR A 25 17.33 8.01 5.41
CA THR A 25 17.20 7.88 3.96
C THR A 25 15.72 7.80 3.55
N ALA A 26 14.91 7.01 4.26
CA ALA A 26 13.47 6.93 4.01
C ALA A 26 12.77 8.28 4.20
N ILE A 27 13.09 9.02 5.26
CA ILE A 27 12.56 10.37 5.50
C ILE A 27 12.97 11.32 4.39
N THR A 28 14.24 11.28 3.98
CA THR A 28 14.79 12.15 2.92
C THR A 28 14.11 11.89 1.58
N LEU A 29 13.90 10.61 1.22
CA LEU A 29 13.17 10.23 0.01
C LEU A 29 11.71 10.69 0.07
N TYR A 30 11.06 10.61 1.23
CA TYR A 30 9.70 11.10 1.41
C TYR A 30 9.61 12.62 1.27
N LEU A 31 10.51 13.37 1.91
CA LEU A 31 10.58 14.84 1.80
C LEU A 31 10.86 15.27 0.35
N THR A 32 11.73 14.54 -0.35
CA THR A 32 11.98 14.78 -1.77
C THR A 32 10.74 14.45 -2.60
N GLY A 33 10.01 13.38 -2.28
CA GLY A 33 8.72 13.03 -2.88
C GLY A 33 7.64 14.09 -2.65
N LEU A 34 7.61 14.73 -1.47
CA LEU A 34 6.73 15.87 -1.18
C LEU A 34 7.07 17.09 -2.05
N MET A 35 8.36 17.35 -2.26
CA MET A 35 8.81 18.44 -3.15
C MET A 35 8.44 18.15 -4.61
N ALA A 36 8.60 16.89 -5.05
CA ALA A 36 8.18 16.44 -6.37
C ALA A 36 6.65 16.51 -6.54
N ASN A 37 5.86 16.26 -5.49
CA ASN A 37 4.40 16.45 -5.52
C ASN A 37 4.03 17.90 -5.84
N LYS A 38 4.73 18.89 -5.29
CA LYS A 38 4.47 20.31 -5.59
C LYS A 38 4.81 20.69 -7.04
N LEU A 39 5.74 19.99 -7.68
CA LEU A 39 6.18 20.29 -9.05
C LEU A 39 5.35 19.55 -10.11
N PHE A 40 4.98 18.29 -9.84
CA PHE A 40 4.33 17.40 -10.82
C PHE A 40 2.89 16.99 -10.45
N GLY A 41 2.39 17.35 -9.26
CA GLY A 41 1.05 16.99 -8.78
C GLY A 41 0.87 15.52 -8.36
N LEU A 42 1.90 14.68 -8.51
CA LEU A 42 1.85 13.25 -8.16
C LEU A 42 1.80 13.03 -6.64
N PRO A 43 0.92 12.18 -6.08
CA PRO A 43 0.86 11.93 -4.64
C PRO A 43 2.23 11.58 -4.05
N ALA A 44 2.60 12.22 -2.94
CA ALA A 44 3.96 12.10 -2.39
C ALA A 44 4.46 10.66 -2.14
N PRO A 45 3.65 9.70 -1.64
CA PRO A 45 4.09 8.30 -1.51
C PRO A 45 4.41 7.63 -2.86
N VAL A 46 3.70 7.99 -3.93
CA VAL A 46 3.95 7.47 -5.28
C VAL A 46 5.26 8.05 -5.82
N ALA A 47 5.46 9.36 -5.67
CA ALA A 47 6.70 10.02 -6.06
C ALA A 47 7.90 9.46 -5.28
N MET A 48 7.75 9.23 -3.98
CA MET A 48 8.75 8.57 -3.14
C MET A 48 9.09 7.17 -3.68
N LEU A 49 8.09 6.37 -4.06
CA LEU A 49 8.33 5.02 -4.60
C LEU A 49 9.15 5.07 -5.88
N PHE A 50 8.78 5.93 -6.84
CA PHE A 50 9.55 6.11 -8.07
C PHE A 50 10.99 6.53 -7.79
N LEU A 51 11.19 7.50 -6.89
CA LEU A 51 12.53 7.93 -6.47
C LEU A 51 13.33 6.78 -5.84
N ALA A 52 12.73 6.03 -4.92
CA ALA A 52 13.37 4.89 -4.28
C ALA A 52 13.79 3.81 -5.30
N VAL A 53 12.93 3.51 -6.28
CA VAL A 53 13.25 2.59 -7.38
C VAL A 53 14.38 3.14 -8.24
N LEU A 54 14.37 4.42 -8.61
CA LEU A 54 15.43 5.06 -9.39
C LEU A 54 16.79 4.99 -8.68
N VAL A 55 16.83 5.33 -7.39
CA VAL A 55 18.05 5.27 -6.57
C VAL A 55 18.55 3.82 -6.46
N LYS A 56 17.63 2.85 -6.34
CA LYS A 56 17.97 1.40 -6.34
C LYS A 56 18.54 0.94 -7.69
N LEU A 57 17.93 1.34 -8.80
CA LEU A 57 18.40 1.01 -10.16
C LEU A 57 19.76 1.64 -10.47
N ALA A 58 20.01 2.86 -9.97
CA ALA A 58 21.30 3.54 -10.05
C ALA A 58 22.40 2.90 -9.17
N ARG A 59 22.08 1.84 -8.41
CA ARG A 59 22.96 1.19 -7.42
C ARG A 59 23.52 2.15 -6.37
N ALA A 60 22.81 3.25 -6.11
CA ALA A 60 23.22 4.25 -5.12
C ALA A 60 22.91 3.83 -3.67
N VAL A 61 22.11 2.76 -3.47
CA VAL A 61 21.80 2.21 -2.15
C VAL A 61 22.80 1.08 -1.82
N SER A 62 23.65 1.29 -0.81
CA SER A 62 24.62 0.29 -0.37
C SER A 62 23.93 -0.93 0.29
N PRO A 63 24.52 -2.15 0.26
CA PRO A 63 23.93 -3.33 0.88
C PRO A 63 23.59 -3.17 2.37
N PRO A 64 24.45 -2.57 3.24
CA PRO A 64 24.12 -2.35 4.65
C PRO A 64 22.90 -1.43 4.86
N LEU A 65 22.68 -0.49 3.93
CA LEU A 65 21.53 0.41 3.97
C LEU A 65 20.23 -0.32 3.60
N GLN A 66 20.29 -1.32 2.72
CA GLN A 66 19.14 -2.16 2.37
C GLN A 66 18.75 -3.06 3.55
N GLU A 67 19.72 -3.67 4.21
CA GLU A 67 19.51 -4.48 5.42
C GLU A 67 18.93 -3.62 6.55
N GLY A 68 19.50 -2.44 6.79
CA GLY A 68 18.97 -1.47 7.76
C GLY A 68 17.52 -1.08 7.44
N ALA A 69 17.20 -0.83 6.17
CA ALA A 69 15.85 -0.50 5.73
C ALA A 69 14.87 -1.66 5.95
N PHE A 70 15.32 -2.91 5.75
CA PHE A 70 14.53 -4.09 6.01
C PHE A 70 14.24 -4.28 7.51
N VAL A 71 15.22 -3.99 8.37
CA VAL A 71 15.01 -4.02 9.84
C VAL A 71 14.01 -2.94 10.27
N VAL A 72 14.14 -1.70 9.76
CA VAL A 72 13.14 -0.64 10.00
C VAL A 72 11.76 -1.10 9.54
N TYR A 73 11.66 -1.66 8.33
CA TYR A 73 10.40 -2.19 7.82
C TYR A 73 9.81 -3.27 8.73
N LYS A 74 10.60 -4.29 9.15
CA LYS A 74 10.13 -5.34 10.08
C LYS A 74 9.67 -4.77 11.41
N PHE A 75 10.37 -3.77 11.95
CA PHE A 75 9.97 -3.10 13.18
C PHE A 75 8.57 -2.47 13.04
N PHE A 76 8.35 -1.70 11.96
CA PHE A 76 7.05 -1.06 11.72
C PHE A 76 5.94 -2.07 11.41
N SER A 77 6.21 -3.10 10.60
CA SER A 77 5.21 -4.12 10.26
C SER A 77 4.78 -4.94 11.47
N THR A 78 5.71 -5.24 12.39
CA THR A 78 5.44 -6.15 13.51
C THR A 78 5.01 -5.42 14.77
N ALA A 79 5.69 -4.35 15.16
CA ALA A 79 5.44 -3.66 16.43
C ALA A 79 4.47 -2.48 16.29
N VAL A 80 4.52 -1.74 15.18
CA VAL A 80 3.81 -0.45 15.06
C VAL A 80 2.45 -0.59 14.38
N THR A 81 2.27 -1.60 13.53
CA THR A 81 1.07 -1.74 12.69
C THR A 81 -0.23 -1.85 13.50
N TYR A 82 -0.30 -2.72 14.51
CA TYR A 82 -1.52 -2.86 15.33
C TYR A 82 -1.84 -1.61 16.17
N PRO A 83 -0.87 -1.00 16.89
CA PRO A 83 -1.11 0.28 17.55
C PRO A 83 -1.58 1.38 16.58
N LEU A 84 -1.01 1.44 15.37
CA LEU A 84 -1.38 2.42 14.36
C LEU A 84 -2.82 2.20 13.86
N LEU A 85 -3.19 0.95 13.54
CA LEU A 85 -4.55 0.62 13.12
C LEU A 85 -5.58 0.94 14.21
N PHE A 86 -5.26 0.66 15.47
CA PHE A 86 -6.11 1.03 16.61
C PHE A 86 -6.25 2.55 16.73
N ALA A 87 -5.15 3.30 16.68
CA ALA A 87 -5.16 4.76 16.78
C ALA A 87 -5.99 5.39 15.65
N ILE A 88 -5.84 4.93 14.41
CA ILE A 88 -6.64 5.40 13.27
C ILE A 88 -8.12 5.04 13.47
N GLY A 89 -8.41 3.82 13.91
CA GLY A 89 -9.77 3.36 14.17
C GLY A 89 -10.50 4.24 15.19
N VAL A 90 -9.83 4.61 16.28
CA VAL A 90 -10.41 5.45 17.34
C VAL A 90 -10.46 6.92 16.94
N ALA A 91 -9.40 7.47 16.37
CA ALA A 91 -9.26 8.92 16.17
C ALA A 91 -9.81 9.44 14.83
N MET A 92 -9.76 8.64 13.76
CA MET A 92 -10.08 9.10 12.40
C MET A 92 -11.41 8.56 11.85
N THR A 93 -12.01 7.56 12.50
CA THR A 93 -13.28 6.98 12.05
C THR A 93 -14.47 7.84 12.51
N PRO A 94 -15.30 8.38 11.60
CA PRO A 94 -16.51 9.09 11.97
C PRO A 94 -17.60 8.08 12.39
N TRP A 95 -17.59 7.69 13.67
CA TRP A 95 -18.46 6.64 14.22
C TRP A 95 -19.96 6.91 14.00
N ASP A 96 -20.40 8.16 14.12
CA ASP A 96 -21.80 8.53 13.89
C ASP A 96 -22.23 8.24 12.44
N LYS A 97 -21.37 8.57 11.46
CA LYS A 97 -21.63 8.30 10.05
C LYS A 97 -21.59 6.82 9.75
N LEU A 98 -20.64 6.09 10.34
CA LEU A 98 -20.53 4.63 10.17
C LEU A 98 -21.80 3.92 10.63
N MET A 99 -22.28 4.26 11.83
CA MET A 99 -23.50 3.69 12.39
C MET A 99 -24.73 4.06 11.57
N ALA A 100 -24.82 5.30 11.08
CA ALA A 100 -25.92 5.74 10.20
C ALA A 100 -25.91 5.03 8.84
N ALA A 101 -24.73 4.69 8.30
CA ALA A 101 -24.61 3.95 7.04
C ALA A 101 -24.87 2.44 7.20
N PHE A 102 -25.04 1.93 8.41
CA PHE A 102 -25.23 0.50 8.69
C PHE A 102 -26.64 0.03 8.36
N THR A 103 -26.93 -0.07 7.06
CA THR A 103 -28.18 -0.64 6.52
C THR A 103 -27.89 -1.93 5.78
N LEU A 104 -28.86 -2.86 5.74
CA LEU A 104 -28.70 -4.13 5.03
C LEU A 104 -28.31 -3.92 3.56
N VAL A 105 -28.91 -2.92 2.91
CA VAL A 105 -28.63 -2.58 1.51
C VAL A 105 -27.18 -2.15 1.33
N ASN A 106 -26.66 -1.29 2.21
CA ASN A 106 -25.26 -0.84 2.14
C ASN A 106 -24.29 -1.99 2.41
N VAL A 107 -24.57 -2.84 3.40
CA VAL A 107 -23.72 -4.01 3.71
C VAL A 107 -23.63 -4.96 2.53
N VAL A 108 -24.76 -5.29 1.91
CA VAL A 108 -24.80 -6.16 0.71
C VAL A 108 -24.05 -5.50 -0.45
N THR A 109 -24.21 -4.19 -0.65
CA THR A 109 -23.50 -3.45 -1.70
C THR A 109 -21.98 -3.47 -1.48
N ILE A 110 -21.52 -3.26 -0.24
CA ILE A 110 -20.09 -3.33 0.11
C ILE A 110 -19.57 -4.75 -0.12
N ALA A 111 -20.28 -5.78 0.37
CA ALA A 111 -19.87 -7.17 0.16
C ALA A 111 -19.78 -7.54 -1.34
N ALA A 112 -20.78 -7.14 -2.13
CA ALA A 112 -20.81 -7.39 -3.56
C ALA A 112 -19.69 -6.66 -4.31
N THR A 113 -19.43 -5.39 -3.98
CA THR A 113 -18.33 -4.62 -4.60
C THR A 113 -16.96 -5.20 -4.27
N VAL A 114 -16.69 -5.53 -3.00
CA VAL A 114 -15.44 -6.17 -2.59
C VAL A 114 -15.27 -7.54 -3.25
N ALA A 115 -16.32 -8.36 -3.27
CA ALA A 115 -16.28 -9.66 -3.94
C ALA A 115 -16.02 -9.53 -5.45
N THR A 116 -16.60 -8.52 -6.10
CA THR A 116 -16.37 -8.23 -7.52
C THR A 116 -14.93 -7.79 -7.76
N LEU A 117 -14.35 -6.93 -6.90
CA LEU A 117 -12.94 -6.54 -6.97
C LEU A 117 -12.01 -7.74 -6.78
N MET A 118 -12.26 -8.58 -5.79
CA MET A 118 -11.45 -9.80 -5.58
C MET A 118 -11.58 -10.76 -6.77
N GLY A 119 -12.79 -11.00 -7.28
CA GLY A 119 -13.05 -11.86 -8.42
C GLY A 119 -12.40 -11.37 -9.71
N THR A 120 -12.51 -10.06 -10.00
CA THR A 120 -11.84 -9.45 -11.16
C THR A 120 -10.32 -9.51 -11.03
N GLY A 121 -9.77 -9.22 -9.85
CA GLY A 121 -8.33 -9.32 -9.59
C GLY A 121 -7.80 -10.75 -9.75
N PHE A 122 -8.58 -11.75 -9.37
CA PHE A 122 -8.25 -13.16 -9.57
C PHE A 122 -8.24 -13.56 -11.05
N VAL A 123 -9.31 -13.21 -11.79
CA VAL A 123 -9.45 -13.55 -13.21
C VAL A 123 -8.38 -12.85 -14.04
N VAL A 124 -8.22 -11.53 -13.87
CA VAL A 124 -7.21 -10.75 -14.60
C VAL A 124 -5.80 -11.20 -14.23
N GLY A 125 -5.53 -11.50 -12.96
CA GLY A 125 -4.24 -12.05 -12.53
C GLY A 125 -3.90 -13.35 -13.24
N ARG A 126 -4.87 -14.25 -13.40
CA ARG A 126 -4.69 -15.51 -14.13
C ARG A 126 -4.43 -15.28 -15.62
N LEU A 127 -5.13 -14.33 -16.25
CA LEU A 127 -4.92 -13.97 -17.66
C LEU A 127 -3.50 -13.41 -17.90
N MET A 128 -3.00 -12.62 -16.95
CA MET A 128 -1.66 -12.03 -16.98
C MET A 128 -0.54 -13.00 -16.52
N LYS A 129 -0.86 -14.26 -16.22
CA LYS A 129 0.07 -15.28 -15.68
C LYS A 129 0.73 -14.86 -14.35
N MET A 130 0.04 -14.05 -13.55
CA MET A 130 0.45 -13.68 -12.20
C MET A 130 -0.17 -14.64 -11.17
N TYR A 131 0.29 -14.59 -9.91
CA TYR A 131 -0.31 -15.33 -8.80
C TYR A 131 -1.72 -14.79 -8.50
N PRO A 132 -2.81 -15.53 -8.82
CA PRO A 132 -4.16 -14.97 -8.82
C PRO A 132 -4.67 -14.53 -7.45
N ILE A 133 -4.18 -15.15 -6.37
CA ILE A 133 -4.55 -14.79 -5.00
C ILE A 133 -3.88 -13.48 -4.58
N ASP A 134 -2.59 -13.31 -4.86
CA ASP A 134 -1.87 -12.09 -4.51
C ASP A 134 -2.39 -10.90 -5.34
N THR A 135 -2.76 -11.10 -6.61
CA THR A 135 -3.39 -10.05 -7.43
C THR A 135 -4.80 -9.72 -6.95
N ALA A 136 -5.58 -10.71 -6.50
CA ALA A 136 -6.89 -10.46 -5.91
C ALA A 136 -6.80 -9.64 -4.62
N ILE A 137 -5.81 -9.93 -3.76
CA ILE A 137 -5.56 -9.17 -2.52
C ILE A 137 -5.13 -7.73 -2.84
N VAL A 138 -4.19 -7.54 -3.77
CA VAL A 138 -3.76 -6.19 -4.19
C VAL A 138 -4.91 -5.41 -4.83
N ASN A 139 -5.79 -6.06 -5.60
CA ASN A 139 -6.97 -5.40 -6.16
C ASN A 139 -8.02 -5.08 -5.09
N ALA A 140 -8.15 -5.93 -4.06
CA ALA A 140 -9.03 -5.65 -2.92
C ALA A 140 -8.58 -4.41 -2.14
N CYS A 141 -7.29 -4.06 -2.14
CA CYS A 141 -6.80 -2.83 -1.52
C CYS A 141 -7.50 -1.56 -2.06
N HIS A 142 -7.99 -1.56 -3.31
CA HIS A 142 -8.79 -0.45 -3.84
C HIS A 142 -10.11 -0.20 -3.12
N SER A 143 -10.68 -1.18 -2.43
CA SER A 143 -11.90 -0.97 -1.64
C SER A 143 -11.62 -0.36 -0.27
N GLY A 144 -10.35 -0.30 0.14
CA GLY A 144 -9.93 0.22 1.43
C GLY A 144 -9.84 1.75 1.47
N GLN A 145 -9.79 2.29 2.67
CA GLN A 145 -9.57 3.73 2.90
C GLN A 145 -8.11 4.10 2.62
N GLY A 146 -7.74 4.24 1.34
CA GLY A 146 -6.40 4.64 0.93
C GLY A 146 -5.29 3.74 1.53
N GLY A 147 -4.12 4.35 1.80
CA GLY A 147 -2.97 3.61 2.35
C GLY A 147 -3.20 2.95 3.71
N THR A 148 -4.16 3.45 4.52
CA THR A 148 -4.49 2.83 5.81
C THR A 148 -5.34 1.57 5.61
N GLY A 149 -6.22 1.58 4.61
CA GLY A 149 -6.95 0.40 4.15
C GLY A 149 -6.01 -0.66 3.57
N ASP A 150 -5.02 -0.25 2.78
CA ASP A 150 -3.99 -1.15 2.23
C ASP A 150 -3.27 -1.90 3.37
N VAL A 151 -2.82 -1.19 4.40
CA VAL A 151 -2.17 -1.80 5.58
C VAL A 151 -3.11 -2.77 6.28
N ALA A 152 -4.37 -2.40 6.52
CA ALA A 152 -5.32 -3.27 7.19
C ALA A 152 -5.58 -4.57 6.41
N ILE A 153 -5.81 -4.48 5.10
CA ILE A 153 -6.09 -5.63 4.22
C ILE A 153 -4.86 -6.54 4.11
N LEU A 154 -3.69 -5.97 3.86
CA LEU A 154 -2.45 -6.75 3.72
C LEU A 154 -2.01 -7.37 5.04
N THR A 155 -2.25 -6.69 6.17
CA THR A 155 -2.02 -7.27 7.51
C THR A 155 -2.97 -8.45 7.75
N ALA A 156 -4.27 -8.29 7.45
CA ALA A 156 -5.25 -9.36 7.59
C ALA A 156 -4.95 -10.58 6.70
N ALA A 157 -4.38 -10.34 5.51
CA ALA A 157 -3.97 -11.40 4.58
C ALA A 157 -2.57 -11.97 4.84
N ASN A 158 -1.83 -11.47 5.84
CA ASN A 158 -0.43 -11.79 6.09
C ASN A 158 0.47 -11.62 4.85
N ARG A 159 0.27 -10.52 4.11
CA ARG A 159 0.90 -10.21 2.81
C ARG A 159 1.48 -8.80 2.75
N MET A 160 2.01 -8.28 3.86
CA MET A 160 2.61 -6.92 3.93
C MET A 160 3.73 -6.67 2.91
N GLN A 161 4.38 -7.72 2.39
CA GLN A 161 5.36 -7.62 1.30
C GLN A 161 4.77 -7.01 0.01
N LEU A 162 3.44 -7.08 -0.17
CA LEU A 162 2.74 -6.51 -1.33
C LEU A 162 2.41 -5.03 -1.17
N MET A 163 2.78 -4.39 -0.05
CA MET A 163 2.46 -2.98 0.24
C MET A 163 2.92 -2.01 -0.85
N PRO A 164 4.10 -2.15 -1.48
CA PRO A 164 4.48 -1.29 -2.62
C PRO A 164 3.50 -1.38 -3.79
N PHE A 165 3.00 -2.58 -4.10
CA PHE A 165 2.03 -2.79 -5.18
C PHE A 165 0.65 -2.25 -4.82
N ALA A 166 0.19 -2.47 -3.58
CA ALA A 166 -1.05 -1.91 -3.08
C ALA A 166 -1.02 -0.37 -3.11
N GLN A 167 0.09 0.26 -2.74
CA GLN A 167 0.22 1.72 -2.80
C GLN A 167 0.15 2.25 -4.24
N ILE A 168 0.79 1.58 -5.20
CA ILE A 168 0.66 1.93 -6.62
C ILE A 168 -0.80 1.81 -7.05
N ALA A 169 -1.41 0.66 -6.77
CA ALA A 169 -2.78 0.36 -7.14
C ALA A 169 -3.72 1.45 -6.57
N THR A 170 -3.76 1.60 -5.25
CA THR A 170 -4.67 2.51 -4.56
C THR A 170 -4.48 3.97 -4.96
N ARG A 171 -3.26 4.44 -5.23
CA ARG A 171 -3.01 5.85 -5.58
C ARG A 171 -3.16 6.13 -7.07
N ILE A 172 -2.49 5.37 -7.93
CA ILE A 172 -2.53 5.58 -9.38
C ILE A 172 -3.85 5.04 -9.95
N GLY A 173 -4.22 3.82 -9.58
CA GLY A 173 -5.50 3.21 -9.96
C GLY A 173 -6.68 4.06 -9.47
N GLY A 174 -6.62 4.57 -8.24
CA GLY A 174 -7.63 5.51 -7.73
C GLY A 174 -7.76 6.77 -8.57
N ALA A 175 -6.64 7.41 -8.94
CA ALA A 175 -6.66 8.60 -9.80
C ALA A 175 -7.25 8.31 -11.19
N ILE A 176 -6.93 7.15 -11.77
CA ILE A 176 -7.48 6.70 -13.06
C ILE A 176 -8.99 6.50 -12.95
N VAL A 177 -9.46 5.75 -11.94
CA VAL A 177 -10.89 5.47 -11.74
C VAL A 177 -11.68 6.75 -11.56
N VAL A 178 -11.19 7.68 -10.74
CA VAL A 178 -11.84 8.99 -10.53
C VAL A 178 -11.90 9.78 -11.83
N THR A 179 -10.79 9.86 -12.57
CA THR A 179 -10.74 10.60 -13.85
C THR A 179 -11.73 10.02 -14.87
N VAL A 180 -11.73 8.70 -15.04
CA VAL A 180 -12.66 8.02 -15.96
C VAL A 180 -14.11 8.21 -15.53
N THR A 181 -14.39 8.10 -14.23
CA THR A 181 -15.75 8.29 -13.68
C THR A 181 -16.25 9.72 -13.93
N LEU A 182 -15.41 10.73 -13.71
CA LEU A 182 -15.76 12.13 -13.96
C LEU A 182 -16.00 12.39 -15.45
N ILE A 183 -15.17 11.83 -16.33
CA ILE A 183 -15.37 11.94 -17.80
C ILE A 183 -16.68 11.25 -18.20
N ALA A 184 -16.94 10.04 -17.69
CA ALA A 184 -18.17 9.31 -17.98
C ALA A 184 -19.41 10.07 -17.49
N LEU A 185 -19.38 10.62 -16.28
CA LEU A 185 -20.47 11.46 -15.75
C LEU A 185 -20.67 12.72 -16.59
N ALA A 186 -19.61 13.35 -17.09
CA ALA A 186 -19.73 14.52 -17.95
C ALA A 186 -20.37 14.21 -19.32
N HIS A 187 -20.22 12.99 -19.84
CA HIS A 187 -20.76 12.59 -21.15
C HIS A 187 -22.13 11.91 -21.06
N PHE A 188 -22.39 11.14 -20.00
CA PHE A 188 -23.62 10.35 -19.82
C PHE A 188 -24.56 10.91 -18.74
N GLY A 189 -24.12 11.90 -17.95
CA GLY A 189 -24.90 12.54 -16.89
C GLY A 189 -25.58 13.85 -17.31
N ALA A 190 -25.70 14.11 -18.61
CA ALA A 190 -26.57 15.13 -19.18
C ALA A 190 -27.96 14.55 -19.48
#